data_AF-A0A2D4HCZ4-F1
#
_entry.id   AF-A0A2D4HCZ4-F1
#
_cell.length_a   1.000
_cell.length_b   1.000
_cell.length_c   1.000
_cell.angle_alpha   90.00
_cell.angle_beta   90.00
_cell.angle_gamma   90.00
#
_symmetry.space_group_name_H-M   'P 1'
#
loop_
_entity.id
_entity.type
_entity.pdbx_description
1 polymer ?
#
loop_
_entity_poly.entity_id
_entity_poly.type
_entity_poly.pdbx_seq_one_letter_code
_entity_poly.pdbx_strand_id
1 'polypeptide(L)'
;MQCIVNEVSQTEEIDKDVVKLADQMRMLNFLQWFELLKNIFSNFIVFLKRIKGTLNVIRSVVLLVLDKNQRSKEVGDISVQTNSAKESSIDTEVAYLTHEGMFISDAFNEEDLPSTVADSVSQRNFYPDSQPSSSNSVSEAECTTDSSSSKEQTSSSVTLGRIEIMIGEDIKLSELELGRLANNIQELLYSASDICHDRSVRFLMARAKDGFLEKLNSTEFVALSRLMETFILDTEQICGRKSMSLRGALQSQANRFVNRFHEERKTKLSLLLDNERWKQADVPAEFQDLVDSISDGKIALPEKKAGAEERKPTDFLIVDGQKYAVVGTVLLLIRIILEYCQCVDNIPSILTDMLTRLSDLLKYFNSRSCQLVLGAGALPVVGLKTITTKNLALSSRCLQLIVYYIPVIRAHFEARLQPKQFSMLRHFDHITKDYHDHIAEISSKLVAIMDTLFDKLLSKYEVKAPVPSMCFRNICKQMAKMHEAIYDLLPEEQTQMLFLRINASYKFHLKRQLAHLNVVNDGGPQNGLVTADVAFYTGNLQALKGLQTLDLNMAEIWEQKR
;
A
#
# COMPACT_ATOMS: atom_id res chain seq x y z
N MET A 1 -4.57 -1.65 -37.66
CA MET A 1 -4.60 -0.41 -38.46
C MET A 1 -5.99 -0.16 -39.02
N GLN A 2 -6.61 -1.06 -39.80
CA GLN A 2 -7.93 -0.82 -40.41
C GLN A 2 -9.03 -0.37 -39.42
N CYS A 3 -9.16 -0.98 -38.22
CA CYS A 3 -10.13 -0.51 -37.23
C CYS A 3 -9.88 0.94 -36.79
N ILE A 4 -8.63 1.32 -36.55
CA ILE A 4 -8.28 2.70 -36.14
C ILE A 4 -8.63 3.69 -37.26
N VAL A 5 -8.37 3.32 -38.52
CA VAL A 5 -8.76 4.13 -39.69
C VAL A 5 -10.28 4.26 -39.79
N ASN A 6 -11.02 3.17 -39.57
CA ASN A 6 -12.48 3.17 -39.61
C ASN A 6 -13.11 3.99 -38.47
N GLU A 7 -12.57 3.93 -37.24
CA GLU A 7 -13.08 4.69 -36.08
C GLU A 7 -12.76 6.18 -36.17
N VAL A 8 -11.51 6.54 -36.54
CA VAL A 8 -11.11 7.94 -36.77
C VAL A 8 -11.90 8.56 -37.94
N SER A 9 -12.33 7.76 -38.92
CA SER A 9 -13.18 8.25 -40.01
C SER A 9 -14.64 8.51 -39.64
N GLN A 10 -15.10 8.15 -38.43
CA GLN A 10 -16.44 8.46 -37.91
C GLN A 10 -16.48 9.67 -36.96
N THR A 11 -15.33 10.19 -36.52
CA THR A 11 -15.25 11.51 -35.86
C THR A 11 -15.27 12.62 -36.92
N GLU A 12 -16.40 13.33 -37.05
CA GLU A 12 -16.67 14.31 -38.12
C GLU A 12 -15.84 15.61 -38.09
N GLU A 13 -14.86 15.75 -37.19
CA GLU A 13 -14.25 17.05 -36.86
C GLU A 13 -12.71 17.11 -36.99
N ILE A 14 -12.07 16.13 -37.65
CA ILE A 14 -10.61 16.11 -37.84
C ILE A 14 -10.24 15.98 -39.32
N ASP A 15 -9.48 16.97 -39.80
CA ASP A 15 -9.01 17.10 -41.17
C ASP A 15 -8.22 15.86 -41.63
N LYS A 16 -8.44 15.44 -42.88
CA LYS A 16 -8.03 14.11 -43.37
C LYS A 16 -6.62 14.06 -43.93
N ASP A 17 -5.99 15.21 -44.16
CA ASP A 17 -4.69 15.29 -44.82
C ASP A 17 -3.53 15.58 -43.84
N VAL A 18 -2.50 14.74 -43.93
CA VAL A 18 -1.14 14.93 -43.35
C VAL A 18 -1.02 14.92 -41.81
N VAL A 19 -1.71 14.00 -41.12
CA VAL A 19 -1.45 13.72 -39.69
C VAL A 19 -1.20 12.22 -39.49
N LYS A 20 -0.08 11.84 -38.86
CA LYS A 20 0.23 10.42 -38.61
C LYS A 20 -0.81 9.82 -37.67
N LEU A 21 -1.13 8.53 -37.82
CA LEU A 21 -2.13 7.83 -36.99
C LEU A 21 -1.89 7.98 -35.47
N ALA A 22 -0.63 8.10 -35.06
CA ALA A 22 -0.23 8.36 -33.67
C ALA A 22 -0.62 9.76 -33.18
N ASP A 23 -0.63 10.75 -34.07
CA ASP A 23 -1.01 12.14 -33.78
C ASP A 23 -2.53 12.32 -33.80
N GLN A 24 -3.26 11.58 -34.65
CA GLN A 24 -4.72 11.46 -34.54
C GLN A 24 -5.13 10.79 -33.21
N MET A 25 -4.42 9.73 -32.80
CA MET A 25 -4.60 9.10 -31.48
C MET A 25 -4.32 10.04 -30.29
N ARG A 26 -3.60 11.16 -30.47
CA ARG A 26 -3.33 12.16 -29.43
C ARG A 26 -4.52 13.09 -29.19
N MET A 27 -5.38 13.31 -30.19
CA MET A 27 -6.53 14.21 -30.09
C MET A 27 -7.73 13.61 -29.33
N LEU A 28 -7.81 12.28 -29.21
CA LEU A 28 -8.92 11.59 -28.54
C LEU A 28 -8.98 11.91 -27.03
N ASN A 29 -10.19 12.02 -26.48
CA ASN A 29 -10.41 12.03 -25.02
C ASN A 29 -10.33 10.60 -24.43
N PHE A 30 -10.40 10.45 -23.10
CA PHE A 30 -10.30 9.13 -22.46
C PHE A 30 -11.38 8.16 -22.95
N LEU A 31 -12.65 8.59 -23.02
CA LEU A 31 -13.76 7.72 -23.42
C LEU A 31 -13.58 7.20 -24.86
N GLN A 32 -13.25 8.10 -25.80
CA GLN A 32 -13.01 7.74 -27.20
C GLN A 32 -11.82 6.79 -27.35
N TRP A 33 -10.70 7.10 -26.70
CA TRP A 33 -9.49 6.27 -26.75
C TRP A 33 -9.69 4.89 -26.07
N PHE A 34 -10.48 4.86 -24.99
CA PHE A 34 -10.82 3.64 -24.26
C PHE A 34 -11.76 2.73 -25.07
N GLU A 35 -12.72 3.30 -25.81
CA GLU A 35 -13.59 2.52 -26.72
C GLU A 35 -12.78 1.92 -27.88
N LEU A 36 -11.90 2.70 -28.49
CA LEU A 36 -10.96 2.22 -29.51
C LEU A 36 -10.08 1.06 -28.98
N LEU A 37 -9.67 1.12 -27.71
CA LEU A 37 -8.92 0.03 -27.06
C LEU A 37 -9.78 -1.24 -26.91
N LYS A 38 -11.04 -1.13 -26.49
CA LYS A 38 -11.98 -2.28 -26.45
C LYS A 38 -12.18 -2.90 -27.83
N ASN A 39 -12.32 -2.06 -28.86
CA ASN A 39 -12.48 -2.51 -30.24
C ASN A 39 -11.22 -3.25 -30.72
N ILE A 40 -10.03 -2.75 -30.42
CA ILE A 40 -8.76 -3.44 -30.72
C ILE A 40 -8.68 -4.80 -30.01
N PHE A 41 -8.97 -4.85 -28.70
CA PHE A 41 -8.96 -6.10 -27.93
C PHE A 41 -9.97 -7.12 -28.46
N SER A 42 -11.21 -6.70 -28.73
CA SER A 42 -12.26 -7.56 -29.30
C SER A 42 -11.84 -8.17 -30.64
N ASN A 43 -11.20 -7.38 -31.51
CA ASN A 43 -10.68 -7.86 -32.79
C ASN A 43 -9.51 -8.84 -32.62
N PHE A 44 -8.60 -8.63 -31.66
CA PHE A 44 -7.54 -9.59 -31.33
C PHE A 44 -8.11 -10.91 -30.75
N ILE A 45 -9.14 -10.86 -29.91
CA ILE A 45 -9.84 -12.05 -29.42
C ILE A 45 -10.48 -12.85 -30.58
N VAL A 46 -11.15 -12.18 -31.52
CA VAL A 46 -11.70 -12.85 -32.73
C VAL A 46 -10.59 -13.45 -33.59
N PHE A 47 -9.48 -12.74 -33.79
CA PHE A 47 -8.31 -13.22 -34.53
C PHE A 47 -7.70 -14.48 -33.90
N LEU A 48 -7.46 -14.50 -32.59
CA LEU A 48 -6.91 -15.65 -31.87
C LEU A 48 -7.88 -16.84 -31.85
N LYS A 49 -9.19 -16.59 -31.71
CA LYS A 49 -10.22 -17.64 -31.84
C LYS A 49 -10.22 -18.28 -33.24
N ARG A 50 -10.07 -17.48 -34.30
CA ARG A 50 -9.95 -17.99 -35.69
C ARG A 50 -8.68 -18.80 -35.89
N ILE A 51 -7.52 -18.31 -35.42
CA ILE A 51 -6.25 -19.04 -35.48
C ILE A 51 -6.37 -20.38 -34.74
N LYS A 52 -6.86 -20.39 -33.50
CA LYS A 52 -7.10 -21.63 -32.73
C LYS A 52 -8.02 -22.60 -33.47
N GLY A 53 -9.09 -22.10 -34.10
CA GLY A 53 -9.99 -22.91 -34.93
C GLY A 53 -9.26 -23.60 -36.08
N THR A 54 -8.52 -22.86 -36.90
CA THR A 54 -7.72 -23.41 -38.02
C THR A 54 -6.67 -24.40 -37.53
N LEU A 55 -5.92 -24.07 -36.48
CA LEU A 55 -4.89 -24.92 -35.90
C LEU A 55 -5.46 -26.22 -35.31
N ASN A 56 -6.64 -26.15 -34.69
CA ASN A 56 -7.36 -27.35 -34.22
C ASN A 56 -7.75 -28.27 -35.38
N VAL A 57 -8.24 -27.75 -36.50
CA VAL A 57 -8.56 -28.57 -37.69
C VAL A 57 -7.30 -29.27 -38.21
N ILE A 58 -6.18 -28.55 -38.36
CA ILE A 58 -4.91 -29.14 -38.79
C ILE A 58 -4.45 -30.21 -37.79
N ARG A 59 -4.51 -29.93 -36.49
CA ARG A 59 -4.17 -30.89 -35.43
C ARG A 59 -5.06 -32.13 -35.44
N SER A 60 -6.36 -31.98 -35.72
CA SER A 60 -7.28 -33.12 -35.86
C SER A 60 -6.93 -34.00 -37.06
N VAL A 61 -6.58 -33.40 -38.21
CA VAL A 61 -6.10 -34.15 -39.38
C VAL A 61 -4.80 -34.90 -39.07
N VAL A 62 -3.84 -34.22 -38.41
CA VAL A 62 -2.58 -34.82 -37.93
C VAL A 62 -2.86 -36.02 -37.01
N LEU A 63 -3.71 -35.86 -35.99
CA LEU A 63 -4.03 -36.96 -35.06
C LEU A 63 -4.74 -38.12 -35.75
N LEU A 64 -5.66 -37.87 -36.69
CA LEU A 64 -6.32 -38.90 -37.50
C LEU A 64 -5.33 -39.68 -38.39
N VAL A 65 -4.27 -39.04 -38.88
CA VAL A 65 -3.22 -39.71 -39.65
C VAL A 65 -2.29 -40.53 -38.73
N LEU A 66 -1.94 -40.03 -37.55
CA LEU A 66 -1.19 -40.79 -36.54
C LEU A 66 -1.92 -42.08 -36.12
N ASP A 67 -3.18 -41.94 -35.73
CA ASP A 67 -4.05 -43.04 -35.28
C ASP A 67 -4.23 -44.10 -36.37
N LYS A 68 -4.45 -43.68 -37.63
CA LYS A 68 -4.44 -44.60 -38.78
C LYS A 68 -3.09 -45.30 -38.97
N ASN A 69 -1.97 -44.60 -38.81
CA ASN A 69 -0.63 -45.19 -38.95
C ASN A 69 -0.32 -46.19 -37.82
N GLN A 70 -0.76 -45.92 -36.59
CA GLN A 70 -0.64 -46.85 -35.45
C GLN A 70 -1.47 -48.11 -35.69
N ARG A 71 -2.76 -47.98 -36.02
CA ARG A 71 -3.63 -49.13 -36.33
C ARG A 71 -3.17 -49.93 -37.56
N SER A 72 -2.52 -49.28 -38.52
CA SER A 72 -1.90 -49.98 -39.66
C SER A 72 -0.68 -50.82 -39.27
N LYS A 73 0.09 -50.41 -38.24
CA LYS A 73 1.16 -51.25 -37.67
C LYS A 73 0.58 -52.45 -36.93
N GLU A 74 -0.42 -52.25 -36.07
CA GLU A 74 -1.09 -53.32 -35.31
C GLU A 74 -1.70 -54.40 -36.22
N VAL A 75 -2.39 -54.01 -37.30
CA VAL A 75 -2.95 -54.96 -38.28
C VAL A 75 -1.84 -55.66 -39.09
N GLY A 76 -0.71 -54.98 -39.33
CA GLY A 76 0.49 -55.57 -39.92
C GLY A 76 1.06 -56.70 -39.05
N ASP A 77 1.26 -56.45 -37.76
CA ASP A 77 1.82 -57.45 -36.84
C ASP A 77 0.88 -58.65 -36.61
N ILE A 78 -0.44 -58.43 -36.60
CA ILE A 78 -1.43 -59.53 -36.56
C ILE A 78 -1.35 -60.42 -37.82
N SER A 79 -1.02 -59.84 -38.99
CA SER A 79 -0.92 -60.58 -40.25
C SER A 79 0.32 -61.48 -40.35
N VAL A 80 1.33 -61.26 -39.51
CA VAL A 80 2.58 -62.05 -39.48
C VAL A 80 2.49 -63.24 -38.51
N GLN A 81 1.60 -63.22 -37.50
CA GLN A 81 1.53 -64.28 -36.48
C GLN A 81 0.71 -65.53 -36.86
N THR A 82 0.04 -65.58 -38.02
CA THR A 82 -0.75 -66.75 -38.44
C THR A 82 0.00 -67.80 -39.27
N ASN A 83 1.29 -67.59 -39.58
CA ASN A 83 2.09 -68.48 -40.44
C ASN A 83 3.44 -68.94 -39.85
N SER A 84 3.48 -69.30 -38.57
CA SER A 84 4.13 -70.56 -38.13
C SER A 84 3.79 -70.87 -36.68
N ALA A 85 3.38 -72.10 -36.41
CA ALA A 85 3.14 -72.60 -35.06
C ALA A 85 3.84 -73.94 -34.90
N LYS A 86 4.45 -74.16 -33.71
CA LYS A 86 5.19 -75.36 -33.25
C LYS A 86 6.60 -75.52 -33.82
N GLU A 87 7.64 -75.92 -33.07
CA GLU A 87 7.88 -76.24 -31.63
C GLU A 87 9.44 -76.32 -31.47
N SER A 88 10.15 -76.20 -30.32
CA SER A 88 9.79 -76.03 -28.88
C SER A 88 10.99 -75.56 -28.01
N SER A 89 10.74 -74.65 -27.05
CA SER A 89 11.34 -74.50 -25.70
C SER A 89 12.87 -74.34 -25.42
N ILE A 90 13.19 -73.41 -24.48
CA ILE A 90 14.31 -73.44 -23.46
C ILE A 90 15.74 -73.10 -24.02
N ASP A 91 16.57 -72.19 -23.48
CA ASP A 91 16.55 -71.41 -22.21
C ASP A 91 17.47 -70.13 -22.19
N THR A 92 17.26 -69.25 -21.18
CA THR A 92 18.24 -68.40 -20.43
C THR A 92 18.85 -67.04 -20.92
N GLU A 93 18.73 -66.03 -20.03
CA GLU A 93 19.54 -64.79 -19.73
C GLU A 93 19.40 -63.40 -20.45
N VAL A 94 18.84 -62.40 -19.70
CA VAL A 94 19.45 -61.11 -19.19
C VAL A 94 20.25 -60.21 -20.16
N ALA A 95 20.13 -58.87 -20.26
CA ALA A 95 19.33 -57.75 -19.68
C ALA A 95 19.41 -56.52 -20.67
N TYR A 96 18.65 -55.41 -20.61
CA TYR A 96 18.61 -54.33 -19.59
C TYR A 96 17.39 -53.37 -19.77
N LEU A 97 17.17 -52.51 -18.76
CA LEU A 97 15.98 -51.65 -18.56
C LEU A 97 15.95 -50.33 -19.36
N THR A 98 14.74 -49.82 -19.60
CA THR A 98 14.38 -48.39 -19.49
C THR A 98 13.06 -48.23 -18.73
N HIS A 99 12.96 -47.20 -17.89
CA HIS A 99 11.90 -47.06 -16.88
C HIS A 99 10.98 -45.86 -17.17
N GLU A 100 9.70 -45.97 -16.81
CA GLU A 100 8.75 -44.86 -16.84
C GLU A 100 9.10 -43.77 -15.83
N GLY A 101 8.73 -42.51 -16.15
CA GLY A 101 8.87 -41.36 -15.25
C GLY A 101 7.90 -40.23 -15.60
N MET A 102 6.75 -40.21 -14.93
CA MET A 102 5.90 -39.01 -14.85
C MET A 102 6.60 -37.95 -14.00
N PHE A 103 6.71 -36.72 -14.50
CA PHE A 103 7.26 -35.60 -13.73
C PHE A 103 6.16 -34.61 -13.33
N ILE A 104 5.82 -34.58 -12.05
CA ILE A 104 5.02 -33.52 -11.42
C ILE A 104 6.01 -32.50 -10.86
N SER A 105 5.83 -31.23 -11.23
CA SER A 105 6.53 -30.11 -10.61
C SER A 105 5.76 -29.59 -9.41
N ASP A 106 6.38 -29.59 -8.22
CA ASP A 106 6.32 -28.50 -7.24
C ASP A 106 7.16 -28.82 -6.00
N ALA A 107 8.07 -27.91 -5.62
CA ALA A 107 8.43 -27.55 -4.23
C ALA A 107 9.61 -26.57 -4.21
N PHE A 108 9.45 -25.46 -3.50
CA PHE A 108 10.55 -24.64 -2.96
C PHE A 108 10.20 -24.25 -1.51
N ASN A 109 11.25 -24.08 -0.71
CA ASN A 109 11.36 -23.69 0.71
C ASN A 109 11.77 -24.87 1.60
N GLU A 110 13.01 -24.94 2.07
CA GLU A 110 13.65 -24.14 3.15
C GLU A 110 13.25 -24.62 4.55
N GLU A 111 14.22 -25.12 5.33
CA GLU A 111 14.43 -24.76 6.74
C GLU A 111 15.79 -25.28 7.29
N ASP A 112 16.71 -24.33 7.48
CA ASP A 112 17.47 -24.01 8.70
C ASP A 112 18.39 -24.97 9.51
N LEU A 113 19.45 -24.32 10.06
CA LEU A 113 20.24 -24.61 11.27
C LEU A 113 21.29 -25.76 11.29
N PRO A 114 22.33 -25.70 12.17
CA PRO A 114 22.95 -24.55 12.86
C PRO A 114 24.49 -24.45 12.66
N SER A 115 25.13 -23.39 13.18
CA SER A 115 26.60 -23.30 13.25
C SER A 115 27.10 -22.66 14.56
N THR A 116 28.30 -23.08 15.00
CA THR A 116 28.98 -22.59 16.20
C THR A 116 30.49 -22.45 15.96
N VAL A 117 31.05 -21.27 16.25
CA VAL A 117 32.34 -20.99 16.95
C VAL A 117 33.59 -21.76 16.44
N ALA A 118 34.70 -21.17 15.97
CA ALA A 118 35.24 -19.79 15.92
C ALA A 118 36.27 -19.70 14.73
N ASP A 119 37.22 -18.77 14.56
CA ASP A 119 37.74 -17.67 15.40
C ASP A 119 38.26 -16.47 14.55
N SER A 120 39.50 -16.01 14.76
CA SER A 120 40.03 -14.71 14.32
C SER A 120 41.38 -14.79 13.57
N VAL A 121 41.70 -13.75 12.78
CA VAL A 121 42.96 -12.96 12.80
C VAL A 121 42.74 -11.66 11.98
N SER A 122 43.45 -10.58 12.31
CA SER A 122 43.22 -9.19 11.84
C SER A 122 44.27 -8.66 10.85
N GLN A 123 43.89 -7.63 10.05
CA GLN A 123 44.66 -6.41 9.62
C GLN A 123 43.88 -5.72 8.46
N ARG A 124 43.51 -4.43 8.37
CA ARG A 124 43.83 -3.09 8.94
C ARG A 124 44.68 -2.16 8.02
N ASN A 125 43.97 -1.27 7.31
CA ASN A 125 44.28 0.11 6.82
C ASN A 125 45.54 0.41 5.98
N PHE A 126 45.41 1.18 4.87
CA PHE A 126 45.75 2.62 4.76
C PHE A 126 45.51 3.20 3.33
N TYR A 127 45.22 4.51 3.24
CA TYR A 127 45.21 5.41 2.03
C TYR A 127 46.62 6.08 1.86
N PRO A 128 46.97 6.97 0.88
CA PRO A 128 46.14 7.76 -0.08
C PRO A 128 46.71 7.96 -1.53
N ASP A 129 46.07 8.88 -2.28
CA ASP A 129 46.56 9.68 -3.45
C ASP A 129 46.88 8.95 -4.80
N SER A 130 46.67 9.53 -6.00
CA SER A 130 46.57 10.95 -6.43
C SER A 130 45.77 11.17 -7.74
N GLN A 131 45.31 12.41 -7.98
CA GLN A 131 44.90 13.00 -9.28
C GLN A 131 46.12 13.74 -9.92
N PRO A 132 46.17 14.15 -11.22
CA PRO A 132 45.11 14.93 -11.90
C PRO A 132 44.95 14.75 -13.44
N SER A 133 44.10 15.62 -14.02
CA SER A 133 43.57 15.68 -15.39
C SER A 133 44.50 16.24 -16.49
N SER A 134 44.22 15.89 -17.76
CA SER A 134 44.09 16.81 -18.94
C SER A 134 44.05 16.01 -20.26
N SER A 135 43.56 16.47 -21.42
CA SER A 135 42.46 17.38 -21.81
C SER A 135 42.26 17.31 -23.35
N ASN A 136 41.04 17.60 -23.85
CA ASN A 136 40.67 18.00 -25.24
C ASN A 136 40.92 16.98 -26.38
N SER A 137 39.91 16.59 -27.20
CA SER A 137 39.34 17.39 -28.31
C SER A 137 38.13 16.64 -28.91
N VAL A 138 36.90 17.20 -29.00
CA VAL A 138 36.31 18.09 -30.04
C VAL A 138 35.51 17.35 -31.15
N SER A 139 34.18 17.36 -30.96
CA SER A 139 33.04 17.55 -31.91
C SER A 139 32.80 16.71 -33.19
N GLU A 140 31.51 16.34 -33.32
CA GLU A 140 30.64 16.40 -34.53
C GLU A 140 30.91 15.51 -35.76
N ALA A 141 29.88 14.74 -36.16
CA ALA A 141 29.10 15.00 -37.39
C ALA A 141 27.88 14.04 -37.52
N GLU A 142 26.91 14.43 -38.35
CA GLU A 142 25.66 13.72 -38.63
C GLU A 142 25.77 12.74 -39.82
N CYS A 143 24.66 12.01 -40.06
CA CYS A 143 23.98 11.91 -41.36
C CYS A 143 23.91 10.55 -42.09
N THR A 144 22.74 10.35 -42.71
CA THR A 144 22.38 9.47 -43.84
C THR A 144 22.81 8.01 -43.85
N THR A 145 21.80 7.13 -43.70
CA THR A 145 21.80 5.82 -44.36
C THR A 145 21.58 5.98 -45.86
N ASP A 146 22.50 5.47 -46.68
CA ASP A 146 22.19 5.21 -48.08
C ASP A 146 22.79 3.88 -48.58
N SER A 147 22.10 3.37 -49.58
CA SER A 147 22.17 2.07 -50.25
C SER A 147 23.57 1.48 -50.53
N SER A 148 23.68 0.14 -50.45
CA SER A 148 24.74 -0.60 -51.15
C SER A 148 24.16 -1.77 -51.93
N SER A 149 24.50 -1.83 -53.23
CA SER A 149 24.07 -2.88 -54.16
C SER A 149 25.08 -4.03 -54.22
N SER A 150 24.62 -5.21 -54.65
CA SER A 150 25.51 -6.25 -55.19
C SER A 150 24.87 -6.88 -56.43
N LYS A 151 25.67 -6.92 -57.50
CA LYS A 151 25.28 -7.05 -58.90
C LYS A 151 24.58 -8.37 -59.28
N GLU A 152 23.72 -8.25 -60.29
CA GLU A 152 23.13 -9.35 -61.04
C GLU A 152 24.17 -10.12 -61.88
N GLN A 153 23.92 -11.40 -62.12
CA GLN A 153 24.42 -12.12 -63.29
C GLN A 153 23.25 -12.58 -64.16
N THR A 154 23.49 -12.57 -65.48
CA THR A 154 22.49 -12.64 -66.54
C THR A 154 21.76 -13.98 -66.63
N SER A 155 20.42 -13.96 -66.67
CA SER A 155 19.60 -15.12 -67.05
C SER A 155 19.32 -15.15 -68.56
N SER A 156 19.54 -16.30 -69.19
CA SER A 156 19.08 -16.60 -70.55
C SER A 156 17.68 -17.23 -70.52
N SER A 157 16.87 -16.99 -71.55
CA SER A 157 15.49 -17.48 -71.63
C SER A 157 15.41 -18.90 -72.19
N VAL A 158 14.63 -19.77 -71.52
CA VAL A 158 13.98 -20.93 -72.18
C VAL A 158 12.57 -21.12 -71.61
N THR A 159 11.60 -20.88 -72.48
CA THR A 159 10.25 -21.47 -72.64
C THR A 159 9.44 -21.97 -71.42
N LEU A 160 8.19 -21.49 -71.40
CA LEU A 160 7.07 -21.92 -70.56
C LEU A 160 6.88 -23.46 -70.50
N GLY A 161 7.32 -24.08 -69.41
CA GLY A 161 7.12 -25.50 -69.10
C GLY A 161 5.99 -25.72 -68.10
N ARG A 162 4.91 -26.37 -68.54
CA ARG A 162 3.78 -26.87 -67.74
C ARG A 162 4.28 -27.68 -66.53
N ILE A 163 4.15 -27.15 -65.31
CA ILE A 163 4.33 -27.94 -64.08
C ILE A 163 3.09 -28.80 -63.92
N GLU A 164 3.16 -30.06 -64.36
CA GLU A 164 2.20 -31.08 -63.94
C GLU A 164 2.46 -31.43 -62.49
N ILE A 165 1.45 -31.23 -61.65
CA ILE A 165 1.46 -31.69 -60.26
C ILE A 165 1.30 -33.22 -60.30
N MET A 166 2.41 -33.94 -60.43
CA MET A 166 2.45 -35.37 -60.16
C MET A 166 2.26 -35.58 -58.65
N ILE A 167 1.02 -35.86 -58.24
CA ILE A 167 0.70 -36.40 -56.92
C ILE A 167 1.21 -37.85 -56.93
N GLY A 168 2.49 -38.03 -56.60
CA GLY A 168 3.15 -39.32 -56.39
C GLY A 168 2.84 -39.89 -55.01
N GLU A 169 2.89 -41.21 -54.91
CA GLU A 169 2.39 -42.01 -53.78
C GLU A 169 3.03 -41.70 -52.42
N ASP A 170 2.18 -41.66 -51.38
CA ASP A 170 2.49 -41.81 -49.95
C ASP A 170 3.77 -41.16 -49.40
N ILE A 171 3.72 -39.83 -49.21
CA ILE A 171 4.56 -39.15 -48.20
C ILE A 171 4.13 -39.61 -46.80
N LYS A 172 4.64 -40.76 -46.36
CA LYS A 172 4.52 -41.24 -44.97
C LYS A 172 5.44 -40.44 -44.07
N LEU A 173 4.97 -39.25 -43.67
CA LEU A 173 5.55 -38.51 -42.55
C LEU A 173 5.64 -39.44 -41.33
N SER A 174 6.79 -39.43 -40.67
CA SER A 174 7.01 -40.23 -39.47
C SER A 174 6.17 -39.72 -38.31
N GLU A 175 5.91 -40.63 -37.36
CA GLU A 175 5.20 -40.36 -36.11
C GLU A 175 5.86 -39.21 -35.30
N LEU A 176 7.19 -39.12 -35.37
CA LEU A 176 7.99 -38.08 -34.75
C LEU A 176 7.86 -36.72 -35.48
N GLU A 177 7.69 -36.71 -36.81
CA GLU A 177 7.43 -35.50 -37.59
C GLU A 177 6.01 -34.97 -37.38
N LEU A 178 4.99 -35.82 -37.25
CA LEU A 178 3.63 -35.39 -36.90
C LEU A 178 3.56 -34.85 -35.46
N GLY A 179 4.31 -35.44 -34.53
CA GLY A 179 4.48 -34.90 -33.17
C GLY A 179 5.12 -33.51 -33.18
N ARG A 180 6.20 -33.32 -33.95
CA ARG A 180 6.83 -31.99 -34.17
C ARG A 180 5.85 -30.99 -34.79
N LEU A 181 5.07 -31.40 -35.79
CA LEU A 181 4.07 -30.55 -36.43
C LEU A 181 2.98 -30.10 -35.45
N ALA A 182 2.47 -30.99 -34.61
CA ALA A 182 1.49 -30.65 -33.57
C ALA A 182 2.04 -29.64 -32.54
N ASN A 183 3.32 -29.74 -32.19
CA ASN A 183 3.98 -28.76 -31.31
C ASN A 183 4.20 -27.41 -32.00
N ASN A 184 4.68 -27.40 -33.25
CA ASN A 184 4.85 -26.18 -34.04
C ASN A 184 3.53 -25.42 -34.26
N ILE A 185 2.43 -26.16 -34.44
CA ILE A 185 1.06 -25.63 -34.50
C ILE A 185 0.69 -24.91 -33.20
N GLN A 186 1.05 -25.46 -32.04
CA GLN A 186 0.80 -24.83 -30.74
C GLN A 186 1.67 -23.57 -30.53
N GLU A 187 2.95 -23.62 -30.92
CA GLU A 187 3.85 -22.47 -30.88
C GLU A 187 3.38 -21.30 -31.76
N LEU A 188 2.76 -21.58 -32.92
CA LEU A 188 2.13 -20.54 -33.75
C LEU A 188 0.98 -19.81 -33.03
N LEU A 189 0.19 -20.51 -32.22
CA LEU A 189 -0.87 -19.89 -31.41
C LEU A 189 -0.27 -19.01 -30.29
N TYR A 190 0.83 -19.46 -29.67
CA TYR A 190 1.55 -18.68 -28.67
C TYR A 190 2.16 -17.40 -29.28
N SER A 191 2.84 -17.52 -30.41
CA SER A 191 3.43 -16.39 -31.14
C SER A 191 2.35 -15.39 -31.57
N ALA A 192 1.20 -15.85 -32.07
CA ALA A 192 0.07 -14.98 -32.40
C ALA A 192 -0.46 -14.20 -31.18
N SER A 193 -0.50 -14.85 -30.00
CA SER A 193 -0.89 -14.20 -28.74
C SER A 193 0.10 -13.13 -28.32
N ASP A 194 1.39 -13.46 -28.30
CA ASP A 194 2.46 -12.53 -27.93
C ASP A 194 2.48 -11.32 -28.88
N ILE A 195 2.23 -11.50 -30.18
CA ILE A 195 2.06 -10.40 -31.14
C ILE A 195 0.86 -9.50 -30.79
N CYS A 196 -0.28 -10.07 -30.37
CA CYS A 196 -1.45 -9.27 -29.96
C CYS A 196 -1.17 -8.45 -28.69
N HIS A 197 -0.50 -9.04 -27.70
CA HIS A 197 -0.06 -8.35 -26.48
C HIS A 197 0.93 -7.23 -26.81
N ASP A 198 1.95 -7.50 -27.62
CA ASP A 198 2.95 -6.52 -28.05
C ASP A 198 2.36 -5.34 -28.82
N ARG A 199 1.38 -5.60 -29.70
CA ARG A 199 0.67 -4.53 -30.43
C ARG A 199 -0.19 -3.69 -29.48
N SER A 200 -0.78 -4.33 -28.47
CA SER A 200 -1.52 -3.65 -27.39
C SER A 200 -0.61 -2.76 -26.55
N VAL A 201 0.57 -3.26 -26.15
CA VAL A 201 1.60 -2.45 -25.45
C VAL A 201 2.03 -1.25 -26.30
N ARG A 202 2.29 -1.44 -27.60
CA ARG A 202 2.66 -0.33 -28.50
C ARG A 202 1.56 0.73 -28.61
N PHE A 203 0.29 0.33 -28.63
CA PHE A 203 -0.85 1.25 -28.63
C PHE A 203 -0.96 2.05 -27.33
N LEU A 204 -0.81 1.39 -26.18
CA LEU A 204 -0.77 2.05 -24.86
C LEU A 204 0.41 3.03 -24.76
N MET A 205 1.61 2.60 -25.14
CA MET A 205 2.82 3.42 -25.07
C MET A 205 2.82 4.59 -26.06
N ALA A 206 2.15 4.47 -27.21
CA ALA A 206 1.94 5.59 -28.13
C ALA A 206 1.13 6.72 -27.46
N ARG A 207 0.09 6.37 -26.70
CA ARG A 207 -0.72 7.32 -25.92
C ARG A 207 0.02 7.82 -24.66
N ALA A 208 0.89 7.00 -24.06
CA ALA A 208 1.62 7.34 -22.83
C ALA A 208 2.58 8.52 -22.97
N LYS A 209 3.12 8.79 -24.18
CA LYS A 209 4.22 9.75 -24.41
C LYS A 209 3.99 11.16 -23.88
N ASP A 210 2.75 11.65 -23.88
CA ASP A 210 2.42 13.02 -23.48
C ASP A 210 1.90 13.09 -22.01
N GLY A 211 2.27 12.08 -21.21
CA GLY A 211 1.85 11.90 -19.82
C GLY A 211 0.36 11.56 -19.65
N PHE A 212 -0.33 11.15 -20.72
CA PHE A 212 -1.78 10.91 -20.67
C PHE A 212 -2.16 9.82 -19.68
N LEU A 213 -1.48 8.66 -19.72
CA LEU A 213 -1.76 7.56 -18.78
C LEU A 213 -1.41 7.94 -17.33
N GLU A 214 -0.47 8.86 -17.12
CA GLU A 214 -0.11 9.39 -15.81
C GLU A 214 -1.13 10.40 -15.28
N LYS A 215 -2.01 10.93 -16.14
CA LYS A 215 -3.08 11.89 -15.82
C LYS A 215 -4.44 11.25 -15.55
N LEU A 216 -4.57 9.94 -15.73
CA LEU A 216 -5.81 9.21 -15.46
C LEU A 216 -6.20 9.34 -13.99
N ASN A 217 -7.47 9.65 -13.74
CA ASN A 217 -8.02 9.62 -12.40
C ASN A 217 -8.29 8.16 -11.94
N SER A 218 -8.63 7.96 -10.67
CA SER A 218 -8.80 6.61 -10.11
C SER A 218 -9.87 5.78 -10.84
N THR A 219 -10.99 6.36 -11.28
CA THR A 219 -12.04 5.58 -11.97
C THR A 219 -11.64 5.22 -13.40
N GLU A 220 -10.97 6.12 -14.11
CA GLU A 220 -10.40 5.87 -15.44
C GLU A 220 -9.33 4.79 -15.41
N PHE A 221 -8.42 4.85 -14.42
CA PHE A 221 -7.36 3.84 -14.28
C PHE A 221 -7.93 2.46 -13.90
N VAL A 222 -8.95 2.39 -13.05
CA VAL A 222 -9.67 1.14 -12.74
C VAL A 222 -10.35 0.56 -13.98
N ALA A 223 -11.01 1.39 -14.79
CA ALA A 223 -11.63 0.95 -16.04
C ALA A 223 -10.58 0.39 -17.03
N LEU A 224 -9.43 1.06 -17.15
CA LEU A 224 -8.30 0.60 -17.96
C LEU A 224 -7.71 -0.73 -17.45
N SER A 225 -7.45 -0.84 -16.14
CA SER A 225 -6.88 -2.06 -15.54
C SER A 225 -7.80 -3.25 -15.76
N ARG A 226 -9.11 -3.10 -15.49
CA ARG A 226 -10.11 -4.17 -15.71
C ARG A 226 -10.17 -4.61 -17.17
N LEU A 227 -10.21 -3.67 -18.12
CA LEU A 227 -10.22 -4.01 -19.54
C LEU A 227 -8.96 -4.78 -19.97
N MET A 228 -7.78 -4.36 -19.49
CA MET A 228 -6.52 -5.03 -19.78
C MET A 228 -6.43 -6.41 -19.12
N GLU A 229 -6.87 -6.56 -17.88
CA GLU A 229 -6.93 -7.84 -17.17
C GLU A 229 -7.90 -8.81 -17.84
N THR A 230 -9.09 -8.38 -18.25
CA THR A 230 -10.04 -9.21 -19.01
C THR A 230 -9.41 -9.71 -20.31
N PHE A 231 -8.76 -8.85 -21.08
CA PHE A 231 -8.08 -9.28 -22.31
C PHE A 231 -6.90 -10.23 -22.05
N ILE A 232 -6.13 -10.01 -20.99
CA ILE A 232 -5.05 -10.93 -20.58
C ILE A 232 -5.62 -12.31 -20.22
N LEU A 233 -6.74 -12.37 -19.49
CA LEU A 233 -7.40 -13.63 -19.11
C LEU A 233 -8.04 -14.34 -20.30
N ASP A 234 -8.75 -13.62 -21.18
CA ASP A 234 -9.37 -14.18 -22.39
C ASP A 234 -8.30 -14.78 -23.31
N THR A 235 -7.18 -14.08 -23.52
CA THR A 235 -6.07 -14.58 -24.34
C THR A 235 -5.36 -15.77 -23.69
N GLU A 236 -5.19 -15.77 -22.36
CA GLU A 236 -4.67 -16.91 -21.60
C GLU A 236 -5.58 -18.15 -21.77
N GLN A 237 -6.90 -18.00 -21.65
CA GLN A 237 -7.88 -19.07 -21.83
C GLN A 237 -7.93 -19.59 -23.28
N ILE A 238 -7.80 -18.71 -24.28
CA ILE A 238 -7.74 -19.12 -25.69
C ILE A 238 -6.45 -19.89 -25.95
N CYS A 239 -5.30 -19.38 -25.54
CA CYS A 239 -4.02 -19.96 -25.94
C CYS A 239 -3.55 -21.11 -25.05
N GLY A 240 -3.95 -21.14 -23.77
CA GLY A 240 -3.42 -22.08 -22.77
C GLY A 240 -2.06 -21.66 -22.17
N ARG A 241 -1.60 -20.44 -22.46
CA ARG A 241 -0.31 -19.88 -22.02
C ARG A 241 -0.48 -18.42 -21.63
N LYS A 242 0.18 -18.03 -20.53
CA LYS A 242 0.32 -16.64 -20.08
C LYS A 242 1.27 -15.88 -21.00
N SER A 243 0.80 -14.81 -21.64
CA SER A 243 1.67 -13.79 -22.22
C SER A 243 1.99 -12.71 -21.18
N MET A 244 3.20 -12.17 -21.23
CA MET A 244 3.76 -11.33 -20.17
C MET A 244 3.93 -9.86 -20.55
N SER A 245 3.96 -9.50 -21.84
CA SER A 245 4.32 -8.12 -22.25
C SER A 245 3.23 -7.10 -21.84
N LEU A 246 1.95 -7.40 -22.07
CA LEU A 246 0.86 -6.51 -21.64
C LEU A 246 0.70 -6.49 -20.11
N ARG A 247 0.93 -7.62 -19.43
CA ARG A 247 0.91 -7.72 -17.96
C ARG A 247 2.01 -6.86 -17.33
N GLY A 248 3.23 -6.89 -17.90
CA GLY A 248 4.34 -6.03 -17.46
C GLY A 248 4.07 -4.54 -17.71
N ALA A 249 3.45 -4.19 -18.85
CA ALA A 249 3.04 -2.83 -19.13
C ALA A 249 1.96 -2.33 -18.15
N LEU A 250 0.98 -3.18 -17.81
CA LEU A 250 -0.03 -2.88 -16.79
C LEU A 250 0.61 -2.62 -15.42
N GLN A 251 1.50 -3.53 -14.98
CA GLN A 251 2.17 -3.38 -13.69
C GLN A 251 3.02 -2.11 -13.62
N SER A 252 3.74 -1.77 -14.70
CA SER A 252 4.51 -0.52 -14.78
C SER A 252 3.61 0.71 -14.64
N GLN A 253 2.44 0.71 -15.30
CA GLN A 253 1.47 1.80 -15.17
C GLN A 253 0.81 1.84 -13.78
N ALA A 254 0.55 0.68 -13.18
CA ALA A 254 0.00 0.56 -11.84
C ALA A 254 0.96 1.12 -10.77
N ASN A 255 2.25 0.77 -10.84
CA ASN A 255 3.28 1.32 -9.94
C ASN A 255 3.39 2.85 -10.10
N ARG A 256 3.31 3.37 -11.33
CA ARG A 256 3.27 4.82 -11.60
C ARG A 256 2.04 5.50 -11.00
N PHE A 257 0.86 4.89 -11.15
CA PHE A 257 -0.38 5.35 -10.53
C PHE A 257 -0.28 5.36 -9.00
N VAL A 258 0.19 4.28 -8.36
CA VAL A 258 0.35 4.21 -6.90
C VAL A 258 1.30 5.28 -6.37
N ASN A 259 2.46 5.47 -7.03
CA ASN A 259 3.41 6.52 -6.66
C ASN A 259 2.78 7.91 -6.73
N ARG A 260 2.10 8.25 -7.83
CA ARG A 260 1.38 9.53 -7.97
C ARG A 260 0.29 9.68 -6.91
N PHE A 261 -0.55 8.67 -6.75
CA PHE A 261 -1.63 8.65 -5.77
C PHE A 261 -1.09 8.92 -4.35
N HIS A 262 -0.04 8.20 -3.93
CA HIS A 262 0.57 8.38 -2.62
C HIS A 262 1.13 9.80 -2.44
N GLU A 263 1.93 10.30 -3.39
CA GLU A 263 2.54 11.63 -3.28
C GLU A 263 1.51 12.77 -3.31
N GLU A 264 0.41 12.66 -4.05
CA GLU A 264 -0.73 13.59 -3.97
C GLU A 264 -1.34 13.62 -2.54
N ARG A 265 -1.62 12.44 -1.96
CA ARG A 265 -2.25 12.34 -0.62
C ARG A 265 -1.30 12.82 0.47
N LYS A 266 -0.01 12.48 0.37
CA LYS A 266 1.05 12.87 1.30
C LYS A 266 1.37 14.36 1.23
N THR A 267 1.43 14.95 0.03
CA THR A 267 1.57 16.41 -0.15
C THR A 267 0.39 17.14 0.46
N LYS A 268 -0.84 16.69 0.17
CA LYS A 268 -2.07 17.24 0.78
C LYS A 268 -2.03 17.15 2.31
N LEU A 269 -1.63 16.00 2.87
CA LEU A 269 -1.52 15.80 4.31
C LEU A 269 -0.44 16.70 4.95
N SER A 270 0.72 16.86 4.31
CA SER A 270 1.78 17.79 4.75
C SER A 270 1.26 19.21 4.83
N LEU A 271 0.62 19.69 3.76
CA LEU A 271 0.06 21.06 3.70
C LEU A 271 -1.02 21.29 4.77
N LEU A 272 -1.85 20.28 5.06
CA LEU A 272 -2.85 20.36 6.12
C LEU A 272 -2.22 20.41 7.51
N LEU A 273 -1.29 19.49 7.81
CA LEU A 273 -0.55 19.44 9.08
C LEU A 273 0.21 20.74 9.34
N ASP A 274 0.91 21.25 8.33
CA ASP A 274 1.72 22.45 8.44
C ASP A 274 0.87 23.72 8.61
N ASN A 275 -0.42 23.71 8.27
CA ASN A 275 -1.36 24.80 8.53
C ASN A 275 -2.30 24.53 9.73
N GLU A 276 -2.17 23.38 10.40
CA GLU A 276 -3.08 22.95 11.45
C GLU A 276 -2.93 23.84 12.70
N ARG A 277 -4.03 24.46 13.13
CA ARG A 277 -4.04 25.40 14.26
C ARG A 277 -4.10 24.70 15.62
N TRP A 278 -4.23 23.37 15.63
CA TRP A 278 -4.38 22.54 16.83
C TRP A 278 -5.53 23.02 17.73
N LYS A 279 -6.63 23.41 17.07
CA LYS A 279 -7.90 23.79 17.68
C LYS A 279 -8.94 22.72 17.34
N GLN A 280 -9.90 22.56 18.25
CA GLN A 280 -11.06 21.70 18.00
C GLN A 280 -11.79 22.22 16.75
N ALA A 281 -12.03 21.31 15.82
CA ALA A 281 -12.77 21.58 14.59
C ALA A 281 -14.22 21.14 14.76
N ASP A 282 -15.14 21.90 14.17
CA ASP A 282 -16.52 21.46 13.99
C ASP A 282 -16.51 20.27 13.04
N VAL A 283 -17.18 19.18 13.41
CA VAL A 283 -17.27 17.93 12.63
C VAL A 283 -18.44 18.03 11.67
N PRO A 284 -18.23 18.11 10.35
CA PRO A 284 -19.33 18.09 9.39
C PRO A 284 -20.03 16.74 9.41
N ALA A 285 -21.36 16.73 9.19
CA ALA A 285 -22.15 15.50 9.23
C ALA A 285 -21.65 14.41 8.25
N GLU A 286 -21.07 14.80 7.10
CA GLU A 286 -20.46 13.85 6.15
C GLU A 286 -19.33 13.01 6.78
N PHE A 287 -18.63 13.50 7.81
CA PHE A 287 -17.61 12.74 8.55
C PHE A 287 -18.19 11.85 9.66
N GLN A 288 -19.37 12.18 10.19
CA GLN A 288 -20.09 11.26 11.08
C GLN A 288 -20.68 10.10 10.27
N ASP A 289 -21.38 10.40 9.16
CA ASP A 289 -21.89 9.38 8.23
C ASP A 289 -20.76 8.47 7.68
N LEU A 290 -19.57 9.03 7.42
CA LEU A 290 -18.35 8.30 7.02
C LEU A 290 -17.94 7.27 8.08
N VAL A 291 -17.98 7.66 9.34
CA VAL A 291 -17.51 6.86 10.48
C VAL A 291 -18.53 5.81 10.88
N ASP A 292 -19.80 6.16 10.91
CA ASP A 292 -20.90 5.23 11.14
C ASP A 292 -20.87 4.10 10.10
N SER A 293 -20.57 4.43 8.83
CA SER A 293 -20.36 3.45 7.76
C SER A 293 -19.19 2.49 8.03
N ILE A 294 -18.10 2.95 8.65
CA ILE A 294 -16.96 2.09 9.02
C ILE A 294 -17.35 1.13 10.15
N SER A 295 -18.06 1.61 11.18
CA SER A 295 -18.58 0.76 12.27
C SER A 295 -19.59 -0.29 11.77
N ASP A 296 -20.36 0.04 10.72
CA ASP A 296 -21.21 -0.89 9.94
C ASP A 296 -20.43 -1.92 9.10
N GLY A 297 -19.09 -1.90 9.14
CA GLY A 297 -18.21 -2.76 8.34
C GLY A 297 -18.06 -2.35 6.87
N LYS A 298 -18.57 -1.17 6.46
CA LYS A 298 -18.53 -0.66 5.08
C LYS A 298 -17.42 0.37 4.92
N ILE A 299 -16.23 -0.12 4.59
CA ILE A 299 -15.02 0.69 4.34
C ILE A 299 -15.08 1.26 2.91
N ALA A 300 -15.96 2.24 2.71
CA ALA A 300 -16.16 2.93 1.44
C ALA A 300 -16.40 4.43 1.67
N LEU A 301 -16.06 5.26 0.69
CA LEU A 301 -16.45 6.67 0.72
C LEU A 301 -17.95 6.81 0.44
N PRO A 302 -18.72 7.57 1.25
CA PRO A 302 -20.12 7.85 1.00
C PRO A 302 -20.32 8.49 -0.37
N GLU A 303 -21.19 7.91 -1.19
CA GLU A 303 -21.69 8.58 -2.38
C GLU A 303 -22.46 9.83 -1.95
N LYS A 304 -22.15 10.97 -2.57
CA LYS A 304 -22.76 12.26 -2.21
C LYS A 304 -24.23 12.27 -2.62
N LYS A 305 -25.10 11.82 -1.71
CA LYS A 305 -26.56 11.77 -1.90
C LYS A 305 -27.10 13.14 -2.27
N ALA A 306 -27.48 13.31 -3.53
CA ALA A 306 -28.16 14.52 -4.00
C ALA A 306 -29.49 14.67 -3.25
N GLY A 307 -29.62 15.71 -2.44
CA GLY A 307 -30.83 15.97 -1.63
C GLY A 307 -30.79 15.51 -0.17
N ALA A 308 -29.62 15.15 0.39
CA ALA A 308 -29.48 15.05 1.84
C ALA A 308 -29.63 16.45 2.48
N GLU A 309 -30.48 16.59 3.51
CA GLU A 309 -30.58 17.81 4.29
C GLU A 309 -29.22 18.18 4.92
N GLU A 310 -28.87 19.47 4.91
CA GLU A 310 -27.65 19.97 5.56
C GLU A 310 -27.78 19.87 7.09
N ARG A 311 -27.45 18.69 7.62
CA ARG A 311 -27.31 18.47 9.06
C ARG A 311 -26.20 19.38 9.59
N LYS A 312 -26.48 20.05 10.70
CA LYS A 312 -25.52 20.97 11.34
C LYS A 312 -24.24 20.23 11.76
N PRO A 313 -23.05 20.85 11.64
CA PRO A 313 -21.83 20.34 12.25
C PRO A 313 -21.97 20.15 13.76
N THR A 314 -21.17 19.23 14.33
CA THR A 314 -21.15 18.90 15.76
C THR A 314 -19.76 19.11 16.36
N ASP A 315 -19.66 19.42 17.65
CA ASP A 315 -18.37 19.69 18.31
C ASP A 315 -17.47 18.43 18.47
N PHE A 316 -18.07 17.24 18.30
CA PHE A 316 -17.43 15.95 18.53
C PHE A 316 -17.80 14.96 17.43
N LEU A 317 -16.84 14.12 17.07
CA LEU A 317 -17.04 12.88 16.32
C LEU A 317 -17.41 11.78 17.31
N ILE A 318 -18.45 11.00 17.03
CA ILE A 318 -18.87 9.89 17.89
C ILE A 318 -18.41 8.58 17.26
N VAL A 319 -17.71 7.73 18.03
CA VAL A 319 -17.22 6.42 17.59
C VAL A 319 -17.46 5.42 18.71
N ASP A 320 -18.20 4.34 18.45
CA ASP A 320 -18.62 3.33 19.43
C ASP A 320 -19.15 3.94 20.75
N GLY A 321 -19.96 5.01 20.63
CA GLY A 321 -20.51 5.77 21.75
C GLY A 321 -19.55 6.71 22.48
N GLN A 322 -18.24 6.67 22.18
CA GLN A 322 -17.26 7.61 22.72
C GLN A 322 -17.20 8.91 21.91
N LYS A 323 -16.99 10.04 22.61
CA LYS A 323 -16.81 11.36 21.99
C LYS A 323 -15.34 11.65 21.72
N TYR A 324 -15.02 12.01 20.49
CA TYR A 324 -13.68 12.44 20.06
C TYR A 324 -13.72 13.92 19.67
N ALA A 325 -13.04 14.75 20.47
CA ALA A 325 -12.66 16.09 20.03
C ALA A 325 -11.47 15.98 19.07
N VAL A 326 -11.58 16.61 17.90
CA VAL A 326 -10.68 16.39 16.75
C VAL A 326 -10.20 17.70 16.13
N VAL A 327 -9.10 17.64 15.38
CA VAL A 327 -8.64 18.72 14.49
C VAL A 327 -9.11 18.45 13.05
N GLY A 328 -9.16 19.47 12.19
CA GLY A 328 -9.60 19.31 10.80
C GLY A 328 -8.72 18.33 10.00
N THR A 329 -7.42 18.30 10.31
CA THR A 329 -6.46 17.42 9.62
C THR A 329 -6.68 15.93 9.89
N VAL A 330 -7.15 15.52 11.09
CA VAL A 330 -7.37 14.09 11.37
C VAL A 330 -8.63 13.56 10.68
N LEU A 331 -9.68 14.39 10.53
CA LEU A 331 -10.85 14.08 9.72
C LEU A 331 -10.45 13.82 8.26
N LEU A 332 -9.63 14.71 7.70
CA LEU A 332 -9.11 14.55 6.33
C LEU A 332 -8.16 13.34 6.20
N LEU A 333 -7.40 12.98 7.23
CA LEU A 333 -6.61 11.76 7.25
C LEU A 333 -7.49 10.50 7.19
N ILE A 334 -8.59 10.43 7.97
CA ILE A 334 -9.55 9.30 7.91
C ILE A 334 -10.09 9.15 6.48
N ARG A 335 -10.51 10.25 5.85
CA ARG A 335 -10.94 10.23 4.44
C ARG A 335 -9.85 9.75 3.49
N ILE A 336 -8.61 10.21 3.67
CA ILE A 336 -7.46 9.76 2.87
C ILE A 336 -7.21 8.25 3.05
N ILE A 337 -7.25 7.73 4.28
CA ILE A 337 -7.09 6.30 4.58
C ILE A 337 -8.12 5.45 3.80
N LEU A 338 -9.36 5.91 3.75
CA LEU A 338 -10.43 5.22 3.01
C LEU A 338 -10.22 5.26 1.48
N GLU A 339 -9.59 6.30 0.94
CA GLU A 339 -9.19 6.32 -0.48
C GLU A 339 -8.18 5.19 -0.78
N TYR A 340 -7.26 4.83 0.14
CA TYR A 340 -6.38 3.66 -0.03
C TYR A 340 -7.17 2.34 0.03
N CYS A 341 -8.07 2.21 1.00
CA CYS A 341 -8.90 1.01 1.17
C CYS A 341 -9.80 0.76 -0.06
N GLN A 342 -10.44 1.81 -0.58
CA GLN A 342 -11.24 1.74 -1.80
C GLN A 342 -10.37 1.48 -3.05
N CYS A 343 -9.11 1.92 -3.07
CA CYS A 343 -8.23 1.68 -4.21
C CYS A 343 -7.86 0.18 -4.34
N VAL A 344 -7.52 -0.49 -3.23
CA VAL A 344 -7.17 -1.93 -3.26
C VAL A 344 -8.36 -2.83 -3.59
N ASP A 345 -9.59 -2.39 -3.27
CA ASP A 345 -10.83 -3.07 -3.66
C ASP A 345 -11.05 -3.05 -5.18
N ASN A 346 -10.61 -1.97 -5.83
CA ASN A 346 -10.79 -1.81 -7.26
C ASN A 346 -9.62 -2.38 -8.08
N ILE A 347 -8.42 -2.48 -7.48
CA ILE A 347 -7.18 -2.91 -8.15
C ILE A 347 -6.40 -3.85 -7.21
N PRO A 348 -6.69 -5.17 -7.21
CA PRO A 348 -6.04 -6.11 -6.29
C PRO A 348 -4.54 -6.29 -6.53
N SER A 349 -4.05 -6.02 -7.76
CA SER A 349 -2.64 -6.19 -8.16
C SER A 349 -1.67 -5.21 -7.48
N ILE A 350 -2.16 -4.13 -6.86
CA ILE A 350 -1.36 -3.14 -6.12
C ILE A 350 -1.50 -3.24 -4.60
N LEU A 351 -2.23 -4.24 -4.08
CA LEU A 351 -2.57 -4.41 -2.66
C LEU A 351 -1.36 -4.24 -1.72
N THR A 352 -0.24 -4.88 -2.04
CA THR A 352 0.96 -4.87 -1.19
C THR A 352 1.70 -3.53 -1.21
N ASP A 353 1.69 -2.82 -2.35
CA ASP A 353 2.30 -1.48 -2.46
C ASP A 353 1.40 -0.44 -1.77
N MET A 354 0.08 -0.55 -1.93
CA MET A 354 -0.84 0.33 -1.18
C MET A 354 -0.77 0.12 0.34
N LEU A 355 -0.48 -1.11 0.83
CA LEU A 355 -0.24 -1.37 2.24
C LEU A 355 1.00 -0.62 2.75
N THR A 356 2.12 -0.70 2.04
CA THR A 356 3.37 -0.01 2.42
C THR A 356 3.21 1.51 2.31
N ARG A 357 2.58 2.01 1.24
CA ARG A 357 2.28 3.44 1.08
C ARG A 357 1.35 4.01 2.16
N LEU A 358 0.33 3.25 2.58
CA LEU A 358 -0.53 3.65 3.69
C LEU A 358 0.23 3.63 5.02
N SER A 359 1.08 2.63 5.22
CA SER A 359 1.97 2.52 6.39
C SER A 359 2.91 3.73 6.50
N ASP A 360 3.52 4.14 5.39
CA ASP A 360 4.38 5.32 5.33
C ASP A 360 3.62 6.63 5.61
N LEU A 361 2.38 6.75 5.13
CA LEU A 361 1.52 7.91 5.39
C LEU A 361 1.16 8.04 6.88
N LEU A 362 0.82 6.93 7.54
CA LEU A 362 0.51 6.90 8.98
C LEU A 362 1.76 7.24 9.82
N LYS A 363 2.93 6.66 9.49
CA LYS A 363 4.21 7.04 10.12
C LYS A 363 4.52 8.53 9.96
N TYR A 364 4.28 9.07 8.77
CA TYR A 364 4.48 10.49 8.48
C TYR A 364 3.57 11.38 9.33
N PHE A 365 2.26 11.06 9.44
CA PHE A 365 1.34 11.79 10.33
C PHE A 365 1.82 11.78 11.78
N ASN A 366 2.22 10.62 12.31
CA ASN A 366 2.68 10.51 13.69
C ASN A 366 3.92 11.37 13.95
N SER A 367 4.96 11.18 13.12
CA SER A 367 6.23 11.89 13.22
C SER A 367 6.05 13.41 13.07
N ARG A 368 5.27 13.86 12.08
CA ARG A 368 5.04 15.28 11.85
C ARG A 368 4.16 15.91 12.94
N SER A 369 3.17 15.20 13.45
CA SER A 369 2.37 15.65 14.61
C SER A 369 3.24 15.81 15.87
N CYS A 370 4.15 14.87 16.13
CA CYS A 370 5.12 14.97 17.23
C CYS A 370 6.02 16.20 17.07
N GLN A 371 6.60 16.41 15.89
CA GLN A 371 7.43 17.61 15.60
C GLN A 371 6.66 18.92 15.81
N LEU A 372 5.41 19.00 15.32
CA LEU A 372 4.59 20.20 15.40
C LEU A 372 4.15 20.51 16.84
N VAL A 373 3.79 19.49 17.62
CA VAL A 373 3.21 19.65 18.97
C VAL A 373 4.27 19.51 20.07
N LEU A 374 4.93 18.36 20.20
CA LEU A 374 5.95 18.13 21.24
C LEU A 374 7.26 18.85 20.92
N GLY A 375 7.69 18.84 19.66
CA GLY A 375 8.84 19.59 19.15
C GLY A 375 8.57 21.09 18.98
N ALA A 376 7.35 21.57 19.27
CA ALA A 376 6.91 22.96 19.13
C ALA A 376 7.07 23.56 17.72
N GLY A 377 7.17 22.74 16.68
CA GLY A 377 7.29 23.18 15.28
C GLY A 377 6.09 24.00 14.78
N ALA A 378 4.90 23.85 15.39
CA ALA A 378 3.73 24.66 15.03
C ALA A 378 3.85 26.14 15.45
N LEU A 379 4.81 26.50 16.32
CA LEU A 379 5.03 27.90 16.71
C LEU A 379 5.47 28.77 15.50
N PRO A 380 6.60 28.48 14.82
CA PRO A 380 6.99 29.24 13.63
C PRO A 380 6.11 28.98 12.41
N VAL A 381 5.63 27.75 12.20
CA VAL A 381 4.93 27.39 10.94
C VAL A 381 3.50 27.95 10.91
N VAL A 382 2.77 27.92 12.04
CA VAL A 382 1.35 28.34 12.12
C VAL A 382 1.17 29.71 12.81
N GLY A 383 2.26 30.28 13.35
CA GLY A 383 2.24 31.53 14.11
C GLY A 383 1.62 31.39 15.51
N LEU A 384 1.66 30.20 16.11
CA LEU A 384 1.23 29.99 17.49
C LEU A 384 2.25 30.62 18.46
N LYS A 385 1.77 31.31 19.50
CA LYS A 385 2.63 31.91 20.54
C LYS A 385 3.18 30.88 21.54
N THR A 386 2.44 29.80 21.79
CA THR A 386 2.82 28.72 22.70
C THR A 386 1.99 27.46 22.40
N ILE A 387 2.54 26.29 22.69
CA ILE A 387 1.80 25.02 22.66
C ILE A 387 1.10 24.86 24.00
N THR A 388 -0.23 24.91 24.01
CA THR A 388 -1.01 24.86 25.25
C THR A 388 -1.31 23.41 25.68
N THR A 389 -1.67 23.24 26.95
CA THR A 389 -2.29 22.03 27.50
C THR A 389 -3.46 21.52 26.64
N LYS A 390 -4.28 22.43 26.09
CA LYS A 390 -5.41 22.07 25.22
C LYS A 390 -4.93 21.52 23.87
N ASN A 391 -3.87 22.08 23.28
CA ASN A 391 -3.27 21.58 22.04
C ASN A 391 -2.73 20.15 22.23
N LEU A 392 -2.04 19.91 23.37
CA LEU A 392 -1.50 18.60 23.74
C LEU A 392 -2.62 17.55 23.89
N ALA A 393 -3.65 17.85 24.69
CA ALA A 393 -4.78 16.92 24.89
C ALA A 393 -5.53 16.64 23.59
N LEU A 394 -5.75 17.65 22.75
CA LEU A 394 -6.42 17.49 21.46
C LEU A 394 -5.58 16.64 20.48
N SER A 395 -4.26 16.85 20.43
CA SER A 395 -3.34 16.02 19.66
C SER A 395 -3.41 14.55 20.11
N SER A 396 -3.37 14.31 21.43
CA SER A 396 -3.53 12.97 22.01
C SER A 396 -4.83 12.28 21.56
N ARG A 397 -5.97 12.99 21.55
CA ARG A 397 -7.25 12.43 21.07
C ARG A 397 -7.26 12.15 19.58
N CYS A 398 -6.61 12.97 18.76
CA CYS A 398 -6.47 12.70 17.34
C CYS A 398 -5.61 11.44 17.09
N LEU A 399 -4.54 11.23 17.85
CA LEU A 399 -3.72 10.02 17.78
C LEU A 399 -4.53 8.79 18.23
N GLN A 400 -5.28 8.87 19.34
CA GLN A 400 -6.14 7.79 19.83
C GLN A 400 -7.24 7.41 18.83
N LEU A 401 -7.77 8.37 18.06
CA LEU A 401 -8.73 8.10 16.99
C LEU A 401 -8.11 7.31 15.84
N ILE A 402 -6.86 7.62 15.46
CA ILE A 402 -6.15 6.84 14.44
C ILE A 402 -5.79 5.44 14.97
N VAL A 403 -5.37 5.32 16.24
CA VAL A 403 -5.17 4.02 16.91
C VAL A 403 -6.42 3.14 16.86
N TYR A 404 -7.61 3.71 17.07
CA TYR A 404 -8.89 3.00 16.95
C TYR A 404 -9.12 2.44 15.53
N TYR A 405 -8.77 3.19 14.47
CA TYR A 405 -8.97 2.73 13.09
C TYR A 405 -7.89 1.78 12.57
N ILE A 406 -6.68 1.75 13.13
CA ILE A 406 -5.60 0.87 12.63
C ILE A 406 -6.01 -0.61 12.61
N PRO A 407 -6.65 -1.20 13.64
CA PRO A 407 -7.18 -2.56 13.57
C PRO A 407 -8.20 -2.79 12.45
N VAL A 408 -9.09 -1.83 12.20
CA VAL A 408 -10.11 -1.91 11.14
C VAL A 408 -9.47 -1.90 9.75
N ILE A 409 -8.49 -1.01 9.55
CA ILE A 409 -7.67 -0.94 8.32
C ILE A 409 -6.87 -2.23 8.14
N ARG A 410 -6.21 -2.72 9.20
CA ARG A 410 -5.42 -3.95 9.20
C ARG A 410 -6.27 -5.14 8.75
N ALA A 411 -7.50 -5.27 9.27
CA ALA A 411 -8.45 -6.31 8.87
C ALA A 411 -8.89 -6.20 7.39
N HIS A 412 -9.09 -4.98 6.87
CA HIS A 412 -9.42 -4.75 5.45
C HIS A 412 -8.33 -5.28 4.52
N PHE A 413 -7.06 -5.01 4.84
CA PHE A 413 -5.92 -5.52 4.07
C PHE A 413 -5.73 -7.03 4.28
N GLU A 414 -5.83 -7.54 5.52
CA GLU A 414 -5.71 -8.96 5.85
C GLU A 414 -6.69 -9.83 5.05
N ALA A 415 -7.96 -9.41 4.94
CA ALA A 415 -8.99 -10.10 4.16
C ALA A 415 -8.72 -10.21 2.65
N ARG A 416 -7.69 -9.51 2.13
CA ARG A 416 -7.33 -9.47 0.69
C ARG A 416 -5.94 -10.04 0.42
N LEU A 417 -5.09 -10.17 1.43
CA LEU A 417 -3.73 -10.68 1.29
C LEU A 417 -3.72 -12.21 1.17
N GLN A 418 -2.71 -12.74 0.48
CA GLN A 418 -2.43 -14.18 0.53
C GLN A 418 -1.70 -14.52 1.84
N PRO A 419 -1.84 -15.74 2.40
CA PRO A 419 -1.20 -16.11 3.68
C PRO A 419 0.31 -15.84 3.72
N LYS A 420 1.02 -16.07 2.61
CA LYS A 420 2.45 -15.79 2.44
C LYS A 420 2.85 -14.30 2.58
N GLN A 421 1.87 -13.39 2.58
CA GLN A 421 2.06 -11.94 2.69
C GLN A 421 1.65 -11.39 4.07
N PHE A 422 1.13 -12.22 4.98
CA PHE A 422 0.66 -11.78 6.30
C PHE A 422 1.77 -11.16 7.18
N SER A 423 3.04 -11.46 6.91
CA SER A 423 4.18 -10.76 7.52
C SER A 423 4.14 -9.24 7.34
N MET A 424 3.53 -8.73 6.26
CA MET A 424 3.36 -7.30 6.00
C MET A 424 2.39 -6.62 6.97
N LEU A 425 1.46 -7.36 7.60
CA LEU A 425 0.54 -6.80 8.60
C LEU A 425 1.27 -6.28 9.83
N ARG A 426 2.48 -6.80 10.11
CA ARG A 426 3.37 -6.30 11.17
C ARG A 426 3.65 -4.80 11.04
N HIS A 427 3.56 -4.20 9.86
CA HIS A 427 3.69 -2.75 9.70
C HIS A 427 2.65 -1.99 10.53
N PHE A 428 1.40 -2.45 10.55
CA PHE A 428 0.34 -1.84 11.36
C PHE A 428 0.57 -2.03 12.85
N ASP A 429 1.12 -3.19 13.27
CA ASP A 429 1.42 -3.48 14.68
C ASP A 429 2.52 -2.52 15.21
N HIS A 430 3.58 -2.29 14.42
CA HIS A 430 4.63 -1.32 14.76
C HIS A 430 4.09 0.13 14.79
N ILE A 431 3.30 0.52 13.79
CA ILE A 431 2.66 1.85 13.75
C ILE A 431 1.75 2.04 14.97
N THR A 432 0.99 1.01 15.36
CA THR A 432 0.12 1.06 16.54
C THR A 432 0.95 1.35 17.78
N LYS A 433 2.10 0.68 17.95
CA LYS A 433 3.03 0.96 19.04
C LYS A 433 3.57 2.41 18.99
N ASP A 434 4.06 2.86 17.84
CA ASP A 434 4.63 4.21 17.68
C ASP A 434 3.61 5.32 18.03
N TYR A 435 2.32 5.10 17.79
CA TYR A 435 1.26 6.02 18.20
C TYR A 435 0.99 5.96 19.71
N HIS A 436 0.99 4.78 20.34
CA HIS A 436 0.84 4.64 21.79
C HIS A 436 2.01 5.28 22.55
N ASP A 437 3.23 5.09 22.07
CA ASP A 437 4.43 5.70 22.64
C ASP A 437 4.32 7.23 22.59
N HIS A 438 3.91 7.81 21.45
CA HIS A 438 3.67 9.26 21.31
C HIS A 438 2.52 9.77 22.21
N ILE A 439 1.42 9.01 22.37
CA ILE A 439 0.34 9.34 23.32
C ILE A 439 0.87 9.37 24.77
N ALA A 440 1.74 8.43 25.14
CA ALA A 440 2.37 8.36 26.46
C ALA A 440 3.40 9.48 26.69
N GLU A 441 4.12 9.91 25.65
CA GLU A 441 4.98 11.09 25.67
C GLU A 441 4.17 12.37 25.92
N ILE A 442 3.04 12.57 25.23
CA ILE A 442 2.13 13.71 25.47
C ILE A 442 1.61 13.70 26.91
N SER A 443 1.15 12.55 27.41
CA SER A 443 0.72 12.41 28.82
C SER A 443 1.84 12.80 29.79
N SER A 444 3.06 12.34 29.54
CA SER A 444 4.23 12.64 30.37
C SER A 444 4.66 14.11 30.27
N LYS A 445 4.49 14.75 29.10
CA LYS A 445 4.71 16.19 28.92
C LYS A 445 3.70 17.03 29.72
N LEU A 446 2.43 16.61 29.78
CA LEU A 446 1.40 17.23 30.61
C LEU A 446 1.76 17.16 32.10
N VAL A 447 2.22 16.00 32.59
CA VAL A 447 2.71 15.85 33.97
C VAL A 447 3.92 16.76 34.22
N ALA A 448 4.91 16.80 33.31
CA ALA A 448 6.12 17.62 33.46
C ALA A 448 5.85 19.14 33.54
N ILE A 449 4.79 19.63 32.87
CA ILE A 449 4.36 21.03 32.98
C ILE A 449 3.90 21.35 34.42
N MET A 450 3.16 20.43 35.04
CA MET A 450 2.71 20.59 36.43
C MET A 450 3.82 20.35 37.45
N ASP A 451 4.71 19.39 37.19
CA ASP A 451 5.90 19.13 38.01
C ASP A 451 6.79 20.39 38.13
N THR A 452 7.09 21.04 36.99
CA THR A 452 7.84 22.30 36.93
C THR A 452 7.13 23.44 37.70
N LEU A 453 5.80 23.45 37.68
CA LEU A 453 5.00 24.41 38.45
C LEU A 453 5.09 24.14 39.95
N PHE A 454 4.98 22.88 40.37
CA PHE A 454 5.04 22.48 41.77
C PHE A 454 6.41 22.74 42.36
N ASP A 455 7.51 22.40 41.67
CA ASP A 455 8.88 22.71 42.08
C ASP A 455 9.05 24.22 42.35
N LYS A 456 8.61 25.06 41.41
CA LYS A 456 8.69 26.52 41.48
C LYS A 456 7.88 27.16 42.61
N LEU A 457 6.72 26.58 42.95
CA LEU A 457 5.82 27.11 43.99
C LEU A 457 6.16 26.56 45.38
N LEU A 458 6.41 25.26 45.49
CA LEU A 458 6.64 24.58 46.77
C LEU A 458 8.06 24.83 47.31
N SER A 459 9.08 25.04 46.47
CA SER A 459 10.41 25.48 46.95
C SER A 459 10.37 26.81 47.74
N LYS A 460 9.33 27.63 47.54
CA LYS A 460 9.10 28.91 48.22
C LYS A 460 7.95 28.84 49.24
N TYR A 461 7.47 27.65 49.56
CA TYR A 461 6.43 27.47 50.57
C TYR A 461 7.04 27.63 51.98
N GLU A 462 6.28 28.32 52.84
CA GLU A 462 6.57 28.53 54.26
C GLU A 462 5.30 28.19 55.05
N VAL A 463 5.45 27.47 56.16
CA VAL A 463 4.32 27.05 57.01
C VAL A 463 3.93 28.19 57.94
N LYS A 464 2.96 29.01 57.50
CA LYS A 464 2.40 30.13 58.27
C LYS A 464 0.95 30.44 57.89
N ALA A 465 0.21 31.03 58.82
CA ALA A 465 -1.13 31.56 58.56
C ALA A 465 -1.09 32.75 57.57
N PRO A 466 -2.18 33.03 56.83
CA PRO A 466 -3.47 32.33 56.83
C PRO A 466 -3.51 31.10 55.91
N VAL A 467 -4.33 30.12 56.28
CA VAL A 467 -4.69 28.96 55.45
C VAL A 467 -6.02 29.26 54.71
N PRO A 468 -6.18 28.89 53.42
CA PRO A 468 -5.16 28.31 52.55
C PRO A 468 -4.06 29.31 52.21
N SER A 469 -2.81 28.84 52.19
CA SER A 469 -1.65 29.66 51.85
C SER A 469 -1.70 30.13 50.39
N MET A 470 -1.01 31.22 50.07
CA MET A 470 -0.95 31.72 48.69
C MET A 470 -0.30 30.71 47.72
N CYS A 471 0.58 29.84 48.22
CA CYS A 471 1.15 28.74 47.43
C CYS A 471 0.05 27.74 47.02
N PHE A 472 -0.71 27.24 47.99
CA PHE A 472 -1.76 26.25 47.76
C PHE A 472 -2.92 26.80 46.91
N ARG A 473 -3.32 28.06 47.12
CA ARG A 473 -4.29 28.75 46.23
C ARG A 473 -3.80 28.80 44.78
N ASN A 474 -2.52 29.11 44.56
CA ASN A 474 -1.95 29.16 43.21
C ASN A 474 -1.86 27.78 42.57
N ILE A 475 -1.47 26.74 43.33
CA ILE A 475 -1.46 25.34 42.88
C ILE A 475 -2.86 24.91 42.42
N CYS A 476 -3.87 25.03 43.29
CA CYS A 476 -5.25 24.63 42.99
C CYS A 476 -5.80 25.39 41.78
N LYS A 477 -5.51 26.70 41.67
CA LYS A 477 -5.92 27.53 40.53
C LYS A 477 -5.33 27.06 39.19
N GLN A 478 -4.08 26.58 39.15
CA GLN A 478 -3.52 26.04 37.91
C GLN A 478 -4.01 24.63 37.62
N MET A 479 -4.23 23.79 38.65
CA MET A 479 -4.83 22.46 38.48
C MET A 479 -6.25 22.55 37.90
N ALA A 480 -7.08 23.46 38.42
CA ALA A 480 -8.42 23.71 37.88
C ALA A 480 -8.37 24.19 36.42
N LYS A 481 -7.45 25.09 36.06
CA LYS A 481 -7.23 25.53 34.67
C LYS A 481 -6.74 24.42 33.74
N MET A 482 -5.91 23.50 34.24
CA MET A 482 -5.50 22.33 33.47
C MET A 482 -6.68 21.39 33.25
N HIS A 483 -7.49 21.13 34.28
CA HIS A 483 -8.71 20.32 34.18
C HIS A 483 -9.68 20.90 33.16
N GLU A 484 -10.02 22.19 33.27
CA GLU A 484 -10.86 22.93 32.33
C GLU A 484 -10.35 22.83 30.87
N ALA A 485 -9.03 22.81 30.67
CA ALA A 485 -8.43 22.72 29.34
C ALA A 485 -8.49 21.31 28.70
N ILE A 486 -8.75 20.24 29.47
CA ILE A 486 -8.64 18.85 28.99
C ILE A 486 -9.87 17.97 29.27
N TYR A 487 -10.72 18.32 30.25
CA TYR A 487 -11.83 17.48 30.71
C TYR A 487 -12.85 17.17 29.61
N ASP A 488 -13.20 18.16 28.78
CA ASP A 488 -14.11 17.95 27.65
C ASP A 488 -13.42 17.28 26.44
N LEU A 489 -12.11 17.04 26.49
CA LEU A 489 -11.35 16.41 25.40
C LEU A 489 -11.02 14.93 25.69
N LEU A 490 -10.50 14.66 26.89
CA LEU A 490 -10.03 13.33 27.30
C LEU A 490 -11.15 12.49 27.93
N PRO A 491 -11.15 11.16 27.76
CA PRO A 491 -11.99 10.27 28.56
C PRO A 491 -11.78 10.47 30.06
N GLU A 492 -12.81 10.20 30.85
CA GLU A 492 -12.79 10.38 32.31
C GLU A 492 -11.67 9.57 32.98
N GLU A 493 -11.53 8.29 32.62
CA GLU A 493 -10.47 7.39 33.11
C GLU A 493 -9.06 7.93 32.81
N GLN A 494 -8.81 8.41 31.58
CA GLN A 494 -7.52 9.00 31.22
C GLN A 494 -7.25 10.29 32.01
N THR A 495 -8.29 11.07 32.29
CA THR A 495 -8.20 12.29 33.10
C THR A 495 -7.87 11.93 34.55
N GLN A 496 -8.56 10.95 35.14
CA GLN A 496 -8.27 10.42 36.48
C GLN A 496 -6.81 9.94 36.59
N MET A 497 -6.35 9.10 35.66
CA MET A 497 -4.97 8.58 35.63
C MET A 497 -3.92 9.68 35.47
N LEU A 498 -4.19 10.71 34.67
CA LEU A 498 -3.32 11.88 34.55
C LEU A 498 -3.26 12.66 35.88
N PHE A 499 -4.39 12.90 36.53
CA PHE A 499 -4.45 13.62 37.81
C PHE A 499 -3.81 12.83 38.97
N LEU A 500 -3.85 11.48 38.95
CA LEU A 500 -3.07 10.65 39.87
C LEU A 500 -1.55 10.85 39.70
N ARG A 501 -1.05 10.87 38.46
CA ARG A 501 0.39 11.14 38.17
C ARG A 501 0.79 12.56 38.58
N ILE A 502 -0.08 13.54 38.36
CA ILE A 502 0.12 14.93 38.82
C ILE A 502 0.14 15.01 40.35
N ASN A 503 -0.79 14.34 41.03
CA ASN A 503 -0.81 14.27 42.49
C ASN A 503 0.46 13.62 43.07
N ALA A 504 0.99 12.56 42.46
CA ALA A 504 2.26 11.96 42.87
C ALA A 504 3.44 12.94 42.79
N SER A 505 3.54 13.72 41.70
CA SER A 505 4.54 14.80 41.56
C SER A 505 4.35 15.89 42.64
N TYR A 506 3.11 16.34 42.86
CA TYR A 506 2.79 17.31 43.91
C TYR A 506 3.22 16.82 45.31
N LYS A 507 2.89 15.57 45.67
CA LYS A 507 3.28 14.95 46.94
C LYS A 507 4.81 14.88 47.08
N PHE A 508 5.52 14.50 46.02
CA PHE A 508 6.99 14.48 46.01
C PHE A 508 7.60 15.85 46.33
N HIS A 509 7.16 16.91 45.65
CA HIS A 509 7.68 18.27 45.89
C HIS A 509 7.31 18.82 47.27
N LEU A 510 6.08 18.55 47.76
CA LEU A 510 5.65 18.98 49.09
C LEU A 510 6.47 18.28 50.18
N LYS A 511 6.59 16.95 50.09
CA LYS A 511 7.40 16.10 50.99
C LYS A 511 8.85 16.59 51.09
N ARG A 512 9.46 16.92 49.95
CA ARG A 512 10.82 17.49 49.89
C ARG A 512 10.91 18.84 50.62
N GLN A 513 9.92 19.72 50.47
CA GLN A 513 9.90 21.00 51.18
C GLN A 513 9.64 20.85 52.69
N LEU A 514 8.72 19.97 53.10
CA LEU A 514 8.45 19.71 54.52
C LEU A 514 9.70 19.20 55.24
N ALA A 515 10.45 18.29 54.60
CA ALA A 515 11.75 17.83 55.09
C ALA A 515 12.77 18.98 55.20
N HIS A 516 12.88 19.85 54.19
CA HIS A 516 13.77 21.02 54.22
C HIS A 516 13.41 22.02 55.34
N LEU A 517 12.12 22.19 55.64
CA LEU A 517 11.63 23.04 56.72
C LEU A 517 11.64 22.34 58.11
N ASN A 518 12.06 21.07 58.18
CA ASN A 518 12.02 20.23 59.38
C ASN A 518 10.62 20.08 60.02
N VAL A 519 9.56 20.12 59.19
CA VAL A 519 8.18 19.96 59.66
C VAL A 519 7.84 18.47 59.72
N VAL A 520 7.46 18.01 60.91
CA VAL A 520 7.16 16.59 61.22
C VAL A 520 5.66 16.36 61.46
N ASN A 521 5.26 15.09 61.51
CA ASN A 521 3.88 14.70 61.81
C ASN A 521 3.67 14.48 63.32
N ASP A 522 3.75 15.56 64.10
CA ASP A 522 3.72 15.57 65.57
C ASP A 522 2.39 16.06 66.19
N GLY A 523 1.42 16.48 65.36
CA GLY A 523 0.20 17.14 65.82
C GLY A 523 0.39 18.59 66.30
N GLY A 524 1.58 19.17 66.16
CA GLY A 524 1.91 20.52 66.57
C GLY A 524 1.34 21.61 65.64
N PRO A 525 1.51 22.91 65.98
CA PRO A 525 0.90 24.01 65.23
C PRO A 525 1.30 24.06 63.75
N GLN A 526 2.57 23.74 63.41
CA GLN A 526 3.02 23.68 62.03
C GLN A 526 2.41 22.49 61.26
N ASN A 527 2.34 21.31 61.90
CA ASN A 527 1.65 20.15 61.34
C ASN A 527 0.16 20.45 61.08
N GLY A 528 -0.52 21.13 62.00
CA GLY A 528 -1.91 21.55 61.83
C GLY A 528 -2.11 22.51 60.65
N LEU A 529 -1.20 23.49 60.46
CA LEU A 529 -1.24 24.41 59.33
C LEU A 529 -1.05 23.68 57.98
N VAL A 530 -0.07 22.77 57.89
CA VAL A 530 0.16 21.94 56.68
C VAL A 530 -1.03 21.04 56.40
N THR A 531 -1.58 20.40 57.43
CA THR A 531 -2.75 19.50 57.30
C THR A 531 -3.97 20.26 56.77
N ALA A 532 -4.20 21.50 57.22
CA ALA A 532 -5.29 22.34 56.73
C ALA A 532 -5.06 22.83 55.27
N ASP A 533 -3.81 23.14 54.89
CA ASP A 533 -3.44 23.44 53.50
C ASP A 533 -3.66 22.21 52.58
N VAL A 534 -3.25 21.01 53.03
CA VAL A 534 -3.45 19.73 52.33
C VAL A 534 -4.92 19.35 52.21
N ALA A 535 -5.73 19.62 53.24
CA ALA A 535 -7.18 19.44 53.18
C ALA A 535 -7.82 20.36 52.12
N PHE A 536 -7.35 21.62 52.02
CA PHE A 536 -7.78 22.53 50.96
C PHE A 536 -7.39 22.02 49.57
N TYR A 537 -6.16 21.51 49.38
CA TYR A 537 -5.73 20.88 48.12
C TYR A 537 -6.63 19.71 47.72
N THR A 538 -6.83 18.76 48.65
CA THR A 538 -7.64 17.55 48.47
C THR A 538 -9.07 17.91 48.08
N GLY A 539 -9.71 18.81 48.83
CA GLY A 539 -11.07 19.27 48.56
C GLY A 539 -11.21 20.00 47.23
N ASN A 540 -10.22 20.79 46.80
CA ASN A 540 -10.24 21.44 45.49
C ASN A 540 -10.11 20.43 44.34
N LEU A 541 -9.24 19.42 44.50
CA LEU A 541 -9.01 18.40 43.47
C LEU A 541 -10.24 17.49 43.32
N GLN A 542 -10.78 17.00 44.43
CA GLN A 542 -11.97 16.14 44.42
C GLN A 542 -13.27 16.88 44.07
N ALA A 543 -13.30 18.22 44.14
CA ALA A 543 -14.43 19.03 43.63
C ALA A 543 -14.47 19.14 42.10
N LEU A 544 -13.39 18.78 41.39
CA LEU A 544 -13.35 18.77 39.94
C LEU A 544 -14.14 17.57 39.39
N LYS A 545 -14.85 17.78 38.27
CA LYS A 545 -15.69 16.74 37.65
C LYS A 545 -14.84 15.53 37.23
N GLY A 546 -15.33 14.33 37.55
CA GLY A 546 -14.68 13.05 37.26
C GLY A 546 -13.49 12.72 38.17
N LEU A 547 -13.16 13.57 39.16
CA LEU A 547 -12.05 13.37 40.08
C LEU A 547 -12.49 13.06 41.53
N GLN A 548 -13.80 12.96 41.78
CA GLN A 548 -14.37 12.84 43.13
C GLN A 548 -13.91 11.59 43.90
N THR A 549 -13.70 10.47 43.19
CA THR A 549 -13.39 9.15 43.77
C THR A 549 -11.91 8.82 43.78
N LEU A 550 -11.04 9.77 43.45
CA LEU A 550 -9.59 9.56 43.45
C LEU A 550 -9.05 9.35 44.87
N ASP A 551 -8.41 8.20 45.10
CA ASP A 551 -7.50 8.02 46.22
C ASP A 551 -6.19 8.77 45.95
N LEU A 552 -5.98 9.85 46.69
CA LEU A 552 -4.78 10.67 46.57
C LEU A 552 -3.64 10.17 47.48
N ASN A 553 -3.92 9.28 48.44
CA ASN A 553 -3.04 8.86 49.52
C ASN A 553 -2.15 10.02 50.05
N MET A 554 -2.77 11.03 50.64
CA MET A 554 -2.05 12.21 51.14
C MET A 554 -1.18 11.93 52.39
N ALA A 555 -1.34 10.78 53.04
CA ALA A 555 -0.49 10.39 54.17
C ALA A 555 0.99 10.19 53.76
N GLU A 556 1.23 9.80 52.51
CA GLU A 556 2.56 9.56 51.94
C GLU A 556 3.52 10.75 52.09
N ILE A 557 3.02 11.99 52.20
CA ILE A 557 3.86 13.19 52.37
C ILE A 557 4.65 13.19 53.69
N TRP A 558 4.20 12.42 54.69
CA TRP A 558 4.83 12.32 56.02
C TRP A 558 5.76 11.13 56.17
N GLU A 559 5.71 10.16 55.25
CA GLU A 559 6.53 8.95 55.33
C GLU A 559 8.01 9.27 55.08
N GLN A 560 8.87 9.00 56.05
CA GLN A 560 10.32 9.07 55.81
C GLN A 560 10.75 7.91 54.92
N LYS A 561 11.67 8.15 53.97
CA LYS A 561 12.35 7.04 53.28
C LYS A 561 13.12 6.24 54.33
N ARG A 562 12.80 4.95 54.43
CA ARG A 562 13.67 3.96 55.07
C ARG A 562 14.92 3.72 54.23
#